data_AF-A0A9F5IJD0-F1
#
_entry.id   AF-A0A9F5IJD0-F1
#
_cell.length_a   1.000
_cell.length_b   1.000
_cell.length_c   1.000
_cell.angle_alpha   90.00
_cell.angle_beta   90.00
_cell.angle_gamma   90.00
#
_symmetry.space_group_name_H-M   'P 1'
#
loop_
_entity.id
_entity.type
_entity.pdbx_description
1 polymer ?
#
loop_
_entity_poly.entity_id
_entity_poly.type
_entity_poly.pdbx_seq_one_letter_code
_entity_poly.pdbx_strand_id
1 'polypeptide(L)'
;MYSFCVFRITGKIKLILEDGLGVVDFHLPNRSCVLYVSEADLVAGNGFKRRLVRFRNACNLQGIVLVEKTQISNQYFPEVQKFVVLELGMTLLPVASQKEAAQLIVQLVHEQTKSSNPFHSKKSTKFLESSVFHTVQQIPGVGKTKALLLLENFGNLHQLCNASVQELERIVGHSLAQQIHTFFTQTK
;
A
#
# COMPACT_ATOMS: atom_id res chain seq x y z
N MET A 1 9.24 33.10 -3.09
CA MET A 1 8.90 32.50 -1.77
C MET A 1 9.47 31.08 -1.57
N TYR A 2 9.96 30.39 -2.61
CA TYR A 2 10.51 29.02 -2.54
C TYR A 2 12.02 28.91 -2.28
N SER A 3 12.75 30.04 -2.25
CA SER A 3 14.21 30.06 -2.28
C SER A 3 14.88 29.30 -1.12
N PHE A 4 14.25 29.26 0.06
CA PHE A 4 14.81 28.58 1.23
C PHE A 4 14.64 27.06 1.17
N CYS A 5 13.51 26.57 0.64
CA CYS A 5 13.28 25.15 0.39
C CYS A 5 14.25 24.63 -0.69
N VAL A 6 14.36 25.36 -1.80
CA VAL A 6 15.27 25.05 -2.92
C VAL A 6 16.73 24.99 -2.45
N PHE A 7 17.19 25.99 -1.67
CA PHE A 7 18.57 26.03 -1.16
C PHE A 7 18.93 24.87 -0.23
N ARG A 8 17.95 24.28 0.47
CA ARG A 8 18.21 23.12 1.34
C ARG A 8 18.21 21.79 0.60
N ILE A 9 17.55 21.72 -0.56
CA ILE A 9 17.55 20.53 -1.41
C ILE A 9 18.86 20.43 -2.19
N THR A 10 19.39 21.56 -2.70
CA THR A 10 20.64 21.61 -3.50
C THR A 10 21.86 21.02 -2.80
N GLY A 11 21.93 21.08 -1.46
CA GLY A 11 23.04 20.49 -0.70
C GLY A 11 23.02 18.97 -0.57
N LYS A 12 21.93 18.30 -0.97
CA LYS A 12 21.76 16.84 -0.83
C LYS A 12 21.39 16.14 -2.13
N ILE A 13 20.72 16.84 -3.03
CA ILE A 13 20.24 16.32 -4.32
C ILE A 13 20.52 17.38 -5.39
N LYS A 14 20.92 16.93 -6.58
CA LYS A 14 21.07 17.81 -7.74
C LYS A 14 19.69 18.41 -8.09
N LEU A 15 19.56 19.72 -7.91
CA LEU A 15 18.35 20.46 -8.26
C LEU A 15 18.56 21.15 -9.61
N ILE A 16 17.58 20.98 -10.50
CA ILE A 16 17.51 21.68 -11.79
C ILE A 16 16.41 22.72 -11.65
N LEU A 17 16.78 23.99 -11.80
CA LEU A 17 15.81 25.09 -11.83
C LEU A 17 15.34 25.26 -13.27
N GLU A 18 14.03 25.16 -13.46
CA GLU A 18 13.40 25.33 -14.76
C GLU A 18 12.22 26.28 -14.58
N ASP A 19 12.19 27.32 -15.41
CA ASP A 19 11.06 28.25 -15.46
C ASP A 19 9.94 27.62 -16.30
N GLY A 20 8.70 27.67 -15.80
CA GLY A 20 7.54 27.18 -16.54
C GLY A 20 7.09 25.74 -16.23
N LEU A 21 7.30 25.25 -14.99
CA LEU A 21 6.80 23.97 -14.47
C LEU A 21 5.24 23.83 -14.44
N GLY A 22 4.51 24.82 -14.98
CA GLY A 22 3.07 24.83 -15.05
C GLY A 22 2.39 24.94 -13.68
N VAL A 23 1.62 23.92 -13.31
CA VAL A 23 0.83 23.87 -12.06
C VAL A 23 1.55 23.15 -10.91
N VAL A 24 2.75 22.63 -11.16
CA VAL A 24 3.55 21.79 -10.24
C VAL A 24 4.70 22.59 -9.64
N ASP A 25 5.04 22.31 -8.38
CA ASP A 25 6.15 22.98 -7.68
C ASP A 25 7.48 22.21 -7.83
N PHE A 26 7.47 20.87 -7.83
CA PHE A 26 8.67 20.04 -8.09
C PHE A 26 8.36 18.78 -8.90
N HIS A 27 9.21 18.45 -9.88
CA HIS A 27 9.20 17.13 -10.52
C HIS A 27 10.18 16.16 -9.85
N LEU A 28 9.76 14.91 -9.69
CA LEU A 28 10.57 13.82 -9.15
C LEU A 28 10.86 12.77 -10.24
N PRO A 29 11.92 11.95 -10.11
CA PRO A 29 12.39 11.04 -11.18
C PRO A 29 11.37 10.03 -11.73
N ASN A 30 10.42 9.53 -10.92
CA ASN A 30 9.48 8.46 -11.32
C ASN A 30 8.08 8.97 -11.69
N ARG A 31 7.98 9.96 -12.60
CA ARG A 31 6.67 10.53 -13.01
C ARG A 31 5.81 11.00 -11.83
N SER A 32 6.46 11.39 -10.74
CA SER A 32 5.84 11.91 -9.53
C SER A 32 6.08 13.40 -9.44
N CYS A 33 5.14 14.12 -8.86
CA CYS A 33 5.16 15.57 -8.78
C CYS A 33 4.79 16.01 -7.38
N VAL A 34 5.40 17.09 -6.92
CA VAL A 34 5.09 17.69 -5.62
C VAL A 34 4.37 19.01 -5.85
N LEU A 35 3.22 19.18 -5.19
CA LEU A 35 2.47 20.42 -5.13
C LEU A 35 2.53 20.96 -3.71
N TYR A 36 3.08 22.15 -3.52
CA TYR A 36 3.26 22.79 -2.23
C TYR A 36 2.15 23.78 -1.94
N VAL A 37 1.48 23.62 -0.81
CA VAL A 37 0.43 24.52 -0.32
C VAL A 37 0.93 25.17 0.97
N SER A 38 1.21 26.47 0.90
CA SER A 38 1.70 27.23 2.05
C SER A 38 0.58 27.55 3.04
N GLU A 39 0.93 27.97 4.25
CA GLU A 39 -0.02 28.49 5.24
C GLU A 39 -0.84 29.64 4.65
N ALA A 40 -0.19 30.55 3.91
CA ALA A 40 -0.85 31.68 3.26
C ALA A 40 -1.88 31.22 2.22
N ASP A 41 -1.61 30.15 1.46
CA ASP A 41 -2.56 29.60 0.48
C ASP A 41 -3.80 29.01 1.16
N LEU A 42 -3.63 28.39 2.33
CA LEU A 42 -4.73 27.85 3.12
C LEU A 42 -5.62 28.97 3.68
N VAL A 43 -5.00 30.04 4.18
CA VAL A 43 -5.70 31.20 4.73
C VAL A 43 -6.37 32.04 3.64
N ALA A 44 -5.75 32.17 2.47
CA ALA A 44 -6.28 32.93 1.33
C ALA A 44 -7.51 32.27 0.68
N GLY A 45 -7.81 31.01 1.00
CA GLY A 45 -9.04 30.31 0.60
C GLY A 45 -8.83 29.28 -0.52
N ASN A 46 -9.79 29.14 -1.42
CA ASN A 46 -9.89 27.99 -2.33
C ASN A 46 -9.02 28.06 -3.61
N GLY A 47 -8.06 28.99 -3.68
CA GLY A 47 -7.19 29.15 -4.85
C GLY A 47 -6.38 27.89 -5.17
N PHE A 48 -5.78 27.29 -4.15
CA PHE A 48 -5.00 26.05 -4.30
C PHE A 48 -5.88 24.87 -4.77
N LYS A 49 -7.15 24.79 -4.35
CA LYS A 49 -8.06 23.71 -4.76
C LYS A 49 -8.26 23.70 -6.28
N ARG A 50 -8.43 24.87 -6.90
CA ARG A 50 -8.52 24.98 -8.37
C ARG A 50 -7.24 24.52 -9.06
N ARG A 51 -6.07 24.82 -8.48
CA ARG A 51 -4.76 24.33 -8.98
C ARG A 51 -4.68 22.81 -8.92
N LEU A 52 -5.09 22.20 -7.81
CA LEU A 52 -5.08 20.74 -7.63
C LEU A 52 -6.03 20.02 -8.60
N VAL A 53 -7.25 20.54 -8.82
CA VAL A 53 -8.20 19.98 -9.80
C VAL A 53 -7.63 20.05 -11.21
N ARG A 54 -7.04 21.20 -11.58
CA ARG A 54 -6.39 21.35 -12.90
C ARG A 54 -5.26 20.35 -13.10
N PHE A 55 -4.40 20.18 -12.08
CA PHE A 55 -3.35 19.15 -12.12
C PHE A 55 -3.94 17.75 -12.31
N ARG A 56 -4.97 17.40 -11.53
CA ARG A 56 -5.60 16.07 -11.59
C ARG A 56 -6.22 15.76 -12.95
N ASN A 57 -6.78 16.76 -13.61
CA ASN A 57 -7.44 16.61 -14.92
C ASN A 57 -6.44 16.63 -16.09
N ALA A 58 -5.34 17.38 -15.97
CA ALA A 58 -4.39 17.58 -17.06
C ALA A 58 -3.20 16.59 -17.02
N CYS A 59 -2.87 16.04 -15.85
CA CYS A 59 -1.67 15.25 -15.65
C CYS A 59 -1.99 13.83 -15.16
N ASN A 60 -1.46 12.84 -15.87
CA ASN A 60 -1.48 11.43 -15.43
C ASN A 60 -0.31 11.09 -14.48
N LEU A 61 0.36 12.10 -13.93
CA LEU A 61 1.49 11.97 -13.03
C LEU A 61 0.99 11.77 -11.58
N GLN A 62 1.77 11.06 -10.77
CA GLN A 62 1.44 10.88 -9.36
C GLN A 62 1.70 12.18 -8.60
N GLY A 63 0.63 12.88 -8.19
CA GLY A 63 0.74 14.12 -7.43
C GLY A 63 0.76 13.88 -5.92
N ILE A 64 1.80 14.40 -5.28
CA ILE A 64 1.97 14.45 -3.83
C ILE A 64 1.78 15.89 -3.39
N VAL A 65 0.78 16.15 -2.55
CA VAL A 65 0.50 17.47 -2.01
C VAL A 65 1.21 17.60 -0.66
N LEU A 66 2.12 18.56 -0.53
CA LEU A 66 2.69 18.98 0.75
C LEU A 66 1.93 20.19 1.25
N VAL A 67 1.48 20.15 2.50
CA VAL A 67 0.70 21.23 3.08
C VAL A 67 1.31 21.71 4.39
N GLU A 68 1.52 23.02 4.52
CA GLU A 68 1.99 23.61 5.78
C GLU A 68 0.89 23.51 6.85
N LYS A 69 1.11 22.64 7.84
CA LYS A 69 0.23 22.44 9.00
C LYS A 69 0.90 23.04 10.24
N THR A 70 0.55 24.28 10.52
CA THR A 70 1.03 25.07 11.67
C THR A 70 -0.10 25.24 12.68
N GLN A 71 0.13 25.98 13.76
CA GLN A 71 -0.93 26.34 14.71
C GLN A 71 -2.07 27.14 14.04
N ILE A 72 -1.76 27.99 13.06
CA ILE A 72 -2.72 28.87 12.38
C ILE A 72 -3.51 28.09 11.32
N SER A 73 -2.82 27.26 10.51
CA SER A 73 -3.47 26.53 9.42
C SER A 73 -4.17 25.24 9.86
N ASN A 74 -3.93 24.75 11.08
CA ASN A 74 -4.49 23.50 11.57
C ASN A 74 -6.03 23.46 11.48
N GLN A 75 -6.71 24.60 11.64
CA GLN A 75 -8.17 24.69 11.53
C GLN A 75 -8.71 24.36 10.12
N TYR A 76 -7.92 24.64 9.07
CA TYR A 76 -8.31 24.39 7.68
C TYR A 76 -7.91 22.99 7.19
N PHE A 77 -6.97 22.33 7.90
CA PHE A 77 -6.40 21.06 7.48
C PHE A 77 -7.42 19.92 7.30
N PRO A 78 -8.44 19.71 8.17
CA PRO A 78 -9.41 18.63 7.97
C PRO A 78 -10.18 18.72 6.65
N GLU A 79 -10.57 19.94 6.26
CA GLU A 79 -11.27 20.18 4.99
C GLU A 79 -10.35 19.90 3.80
N VAL A 80 -9.10 20.35 3.89
CA VAL A 80 -8.08 20.06 2.87
C VAL A 80 -7.82 18.56 2.76
N GLN A 81 -7.72 17.85 3.88
CA GLN A 81 -7.52 16.39 3.87
C GLN A 81 -8.68 15.66 3.22
N LYS A 82 -9.92 16.02 3.54
CA LYS A 82 -11.10 15.44 2.89
C LYS A 82 -11.04 15.66 1.38
N PHE A 83 -10.80 16.91 0.95
CA PHE A 83 -10.74 17.26 -0.46
C PHE A 83 -9.61 16.54 -1.21
N VAL A 84 -8.39 16.57 -0.71
CA VAL A 84 -7.22 16.01 -1.42
C VAL A 84 -7.23 14.48 -1.41
N VAL A 85 -7.51 13.87 -0.26
CA VAL A 85 -7.37 12.42 -0.09
C VAL A 85 -8.63 11.68 -0.53
N LEU A 86 -9.81 12.14 -0.11
CA LEU A 86 -11.06 11.43 -0.36
C LEU A 86 -11.70 11.82 -1.69
N GLU A 87 -11.69 13.10 -2.05
CA GLU A 87 -12.36 13.57 -3.26
C GLU A 87 -11.45 13.48 -4.50
N LEU A 88 -10.17 13.90 -4.39
CA LEU A 88 -9.22 13.84 -5.51
C LEU A 88 -8.43 12.52 -5.61
N GLY A 89 -8.37 11.74 -4.52
CA GLY A 89 -7.59 10.50 -4.47
C GLY A 89 -6.08 10.72 -4.58
N MET A 90 -5.59 11.87 -4.12
CA MET A 90 -4.16 12.25 -4.15
C MET A 90 -3.50 12.04 -2.79
N THR A 91 -2.17 11.91 -2.78
CA THR A 91 -1.39 11.81 -1.54
C THR A 91 -1.27 13.19 -0.88
N LEU A 92 -1.58 13.31 0.40
CA LEU A 92 -1.39 14.52 1.20
C LEU A 92 -0.41 14.26 2.35
N LEU A 93 0.64 15.08 2.47
CA LEU A 93 1.60 15.01 3.57
C LEU A 93 1.67 16.37 4.29
N PRO A 94 1.31 16.44 5.58
CA PRO A 94 1.47 17.66 6.36
C PRO A 94 2.94 17.90 6.70
N VAL A 95 3.35 19.16 6.70
CA VAL A 95 4.68 19.61 7.12
C VAL A 95 4.54 20.83 8.03
N ALA A 96 5.33 20.93 9.09
CA ALA A 96 5.31 22.08 9.99
C ALA A 96 6.09 23.29 9.43
N SER A 97 6.97 23.06 8.45
CA SER A 97 7.77 24.13 7.84
C SER A 97 8.36 23.74 6.48
N GLN A 98 8.82 24.74 5.73
CA GLN A 98 9.61 24.53 4.50
C GLN A 98 10.86 23.67 4.71
N LYS A 99 11.48 23.70 5.91
CA LYS A 99 12.64 22.87 6.22
C LYS A 99 12.27 21.39 6.24
N GLU A 100 11.15 21.07 6.87
CA GLU A 100 10.62 19.71 6.91
C GLU A 100 10.18 19.26 5.52
N ALA A 101 9.53 20.14 4.75
CA ALA A 101 9.18 19.89 3.36
C ALA A 101 10.40 19.51 2.52
N ALA A 102 11.50 20.28 2.62
CA ALA A 102 12.74 19.96 1.92
C ALA A 102 13.32 18.60 2.33
N GLN A 103 13.32 18.27 3.63
CA GLN A 103 13.78 16.96 4.11
C GLN A 103 12.92 15.82 3.59
N LEU A 104 11.60 16.01 3.56
CA LEU A 104 10.64 15.03 3.07
C LEU A 104 10.79 14.81 1.56
N ILE A 105 10.97 15.87 0.78
CA ILE A 105 11.27 15.77 -0.66
C ILE A 105 12.56 14.96 -0.89
N VAL A 106 13.61 15.22 -0.10
CA VAL A 106 14.87 14.45 -0.17
C VAL A 106 14.64 12.97 0.12
N GLN A 107 13.83 12.65 1.14
CA GLN A 107 13.47 11.26 1.45
C GLN A 107 12.65 10.62 0.33
N LEU A 108 11.69 11.34 -0.26
CA LEU A 108 10.88 10.84 -1.37
C LEU A 108 11.73 10.50 -2.59
N VAL A 109 12.71 11.34 -2.94
CA VAL A 109 13.65 11.03 -4.03
C VAL A 109 14.49 9.81 -3.68
N HIS A 110 14.98 9.72 -2.44
CA HIS A 110 15.84 8.61 -2.04
C HIS A 110 15.08 7.27 -2.01
N GLU A 111 13.84 7.23 -1.51
CA GLU A 111 12.99 6.03 -1.57
C GLU A 111 12.71 5.60 -3.01
N GLN A 112 12.55 6.55 -3.93
CA GLN A 112 12.38 6.22 -5.36
C GLN A 112 13.63 5.62 -6.01
N THR A 113 14.82 5.91 -5.48
CA THR A 113 16.08 5.32 -5.94
C THR A 113 16.40 3.96 -5.30
N LYS A 114 15.73 3.60 -4.20
CA LYS A 114 15.92 2.31 -3.55
C LYS A 114 15.17 1.21 -4.30
N SER A 115 15.83 0.08 -4.51
CA SER A 115 15.31 -1.03 -5.31
C SER A 115 14.25 -1.88 -4.59
N SER A 116 14.00 -1.69 -3.30
CA SER A 116 13.15 -2.59 -2.52
C SER A 116 12.35 -1.87 -1.44
N ASN A 117 11.04 -1.80 -1.63
CA ASN A 117 10.09 -1.47 -0.59
C ASN A 117 9.53 -2.80 -0.01
N PRO A 118 9.65 -3.06 1.30
CA PRO A 118 9.19 -4.31 1.91
C PRO A 118 7.68 -4.55 1.76
N PHE A 119 6.87 -3.50 1.60
CA PHE A 119 5.43 -3.60 1.34
C PHE A 119 5.10 -3.91 -0.13
N HIS A 120 6.05 -3.73 -1.05
CA HIS A 120 5.93 -4.14 -2.47
C HIS A 120 6.63 -5.47 -2.77
N SER A 121 7.33 -6.06 -1.79
CA SER A 121 7.96 -7.36 -1.97
C SER A 121 6.90 -8.41 -2.27
N LYS A 122 6.98 -9.05 -3.45
CA LYS A 122 6.16 -10.22 -3.76
C LYS A 122 6.49 -11.28 -2.72
N LYS A 123 5.54 -11.56 -1.82
CA LYS A 123 5.70 -12.59 -0.79
C LYS A 123 6.14 -13.88 -1.49
N SER A 124 7.37 -14.32 -1.17
CA SER A 124 7.91 -15.54 -1.74
C SER A 124 6.97 -16.69 -1.40
N THR A 125 6.54 -17.43 -2.42
CA THR A 125 5.60 -18.57 -2.35
C THR A 125 6.12 -19.76 -1.54
N LYS A 126 7.32 -19.65 -0.94
CA LYS A 126 7.97 -20.67 -0.10
C LYS A 126 7.13 -21.13 1.10
N PHE A 127 6.06 -20.42 1.47
CA PHE A 127 5.17 -20.75 2.58
C PHE A 127 3.93 -21.57 2.21
N LEU A 128 3.70 -21.87 0.93
CA LEU A 128 2.47 -22.54 0.49
C LEU A 128 2.33 -23.94 1.10
N GLU A 129 3.40 -24.75 1.14
CA GLU A 129 3.36 -26.11 1.70
C GLU A 129 3.05 -26.12 3.20
N SER A 130 3.66 -25.22 3.97
CA SER A 130 3.40 -25.10 5.41
C SER A 130 1.96 -24.64 5.70
N SER A 131 1.43 -23.74 4.88
CA SER A 131 0.07 -23.22 5.01
C SER A 131 -0.97 -24.28 4.64
N VAL A 132 -0.72 -25.05 3.57
CA VAL A 132 -1.58 -26.18 3.17
C VAL A 132 -1.58 -27.24 4.27
N PHE A 133 -0.42 -27.58 4.83
CA PHE A 133 -0.31 -28.51 5.95
C PHE A 133 -1.09 -28.06 7.19
N HIS A 134 -0.95 -26.80 7.59
CA HIS A 134 -1.70 -26.24 8.71
C HIS A 134 -3.21 -26.24 8.45
N THR A 135 -3.63 -26.03 7.20
CA THR A 135 -5.06 -26.05 6.81
C THR A 135 -5.66 -27.45 6.97
N VAL A 136 -4.94 -28.49 6.54
CA VAL A 136 -5.38 -29.89 6.70
C VAL A 136 -5.44 -30.30 8.18
N GLN A 137 -4.59 -29.73 9.04
CA GLN A 137 -4.66 -29.96 10.49
C GLN A 137 -5.88 -29.34 11.18
N GLN A 138 -6.57 -28.38 10.54
CA GLN A 138 -7.81 -27.83 11.10
C GLN A 138 -9.00 -28.78 10.95
N ILE A 139 -8.85 -29.85 10.17
CA ILE A 139 -9.91 -30.85 10.01
C ILE A 139 -10.04 -31.63 11.34
N PRO A 140 -11.25 -31.74 11.90
CA PRO A 140 -11.47 -32.46 13.15
C PRO A 140 -10.91 -33.90 13.10
N GLY A 141 -10.09 -34.27 14.10
CA GLY A 141 -9.49 -35.61 14.19
C GLY A 141 -8.24 -35.82 13.31
N VAL A 142 -7.83 -34.83 12.51
CA VAL A 142 -6.62 -34.88 11.67
C VAL A 142 -5.45 -34.20 12.39
N GLY A 143 -4.59 -35.01 13.02
CA GLY A 143 -3.33 -34.54 13.61
C GLY A 143 -2.19 -34.42 12.59
N LYS A 144 -0.99 -34.05 13.06
CA LYS A 144 0.19 -33.81 12.21
C LYS A 144 0.52 -34.98 11.27
N THR A 145 0.56 -36.20 11.80
CA THR A 145 0.93 -37.41 11.03
C THR A 145 -0.12 -37.73 9.96
N LYS A 146 -1.41 -37.60 10.29
CA LYS A 146 -2.50 -37.86 9.34
C LYS A 146 -2.58 -36.77 8.27
N ALA A 147 -2.30 -35.52 8.63
CA ALA A 147 -2.23 -34.43 7.66
C ALA A 147 -1.12 -34.64 6.62
N LEU A 148 0.06 -35.14 7.03
CA LEU A 148 1.14 -35.48 6.09
C LEU A 148 0.69 -36.62 5.16
N LEU A 149 0.16 -37.71 5.70
CA LEU A 149 -0.27 -38.85 4.91
C LEU A 149 -1.38 -38.48 3.91
N LEU A 150 -2.34 -37.64 4.30
CA LEU A 150 -3.38 -37.17 3.39
C LEU A 150 -2.80 -36.30 2.27
N LEU A 151 -1.83 -35.43 2.57
CA LEU A 151 -1.19 -34.58 1.55
C LEU A 151 -0.26 -35.37 0.62
N GLU A 152 0.41 -36.41 1.11
CA GLU A 152 1.23 -37.30 0.27
C GLU A 152 0.38 -38.14 -0.69
N ASN A 153 -0.81 -38.59 -0.26
CA ASN A 153 -1.67 -39.45 -1.08
C ASN A 153 -2.56 -38.65 -2.05
N PHE A 154 -3.06 -37.48 -1.65
CA PHE A 154 -3.96 -36.67 -2.49
C PHE A 154 -3.25 -35.49 -3.17
N GLY A 155 -2.01 -35.15 -2.82
CA GLY A 155 -1.17 -34.16 -3.52
C GLY A 155 -1.61 -32.68 -3.46
N ASN A 156 -2.92 -32.39 -3.34
CA ASN A 156 -3.46 -31.05 -3.25
C ASN A 156 -4.79 -31.04 -2.47
N LEU A 157 -5.16 -29.85 -1.96
CA LEU A 157 -6.35 -29.69 -1.14
C LEU A 157 -7.65 -29.96 -1.92
N HIS A 158 -7.68 -29.67 -3.21
CA HIS A 158 -8.87 -29.88 -4.05
C HIS A 158 -9.20 -31.37 -4.20
N GLN A 159 -8.19 -32.22 -4.39
CA GLN A 159 -8.36 -33.67 -4.44
C GLN A 159 -8.75 -34.22 -3.08
N LEU A 160 -8.19 -33.68 -1.98
CA LEU A 160 -8.60 -34.06 -0.63
C LEU A 160 -10.08 -33.73 -0.34
N CYS A 161 -10.56 -32.54 -0.74
CA CYS A 161 -11.95 -32.15 -0.50
C CYS A 161 -12.96 -32.98 -1.31
N ASN A 162 -12.58 -33.47 -2.50
CA ASN A 162 -13.45 -34.26 -3.37
C ASN A 162 -13.22 -35.78 -3.24
N ALA A 163 -12.36 -36.21 -2.33
CA ALA A 163 -12.06 -37.62 -2.12
C ALA A 163 -13.30 -38.37 -1.60
N SER A 164 -13.54 -39.56 -2.15
CA SER A 164 -14.60 -40.43 -1.68
C SER A 164 -14.27 -41.00 -0.29
N VAL A 165 -15.30 -41.43 0.45
CA VAL A 165 -15.12 -42.05 1.78
C VAL A 165 -14.20 -43.28 1.68
N GLN A 166 -14.31 -44.08 0.63
CA GLN A 166 -13.48 -45.28 0.41
C GLN A 166 -11.99 -44.95 0.20
N GLU A 167 -11.68 -43.82 -0.43
CA GLU A 167 -10.30 -43.38 -0.64
C GLU A 167 -9.68 -42.85 0.65
N LEU A 168 -10.47 -42.10 1.44
CA LEU A 168 -10.05 -41.61 2.76
C LEU A 168 -9.85 -42.76 3.75
N GLU A 169 -10.70 -43.79 3.70
CA GLU A 169 -10.65 -44.97 4.56
C GLU A 169 -9.32 -45.69 4.55
N ARG A 170 -8.70 -45.80 3.37
CA ARG A 170 -7.41 -46.46 3.17
C ARG A 170 -6.27 -45.80 3.96
N ILE A 171 -6.44 -44.54 4.36
CA ILE A 171 -5.39 -43.72 4.99
C ILE A 171 -5.69 -43.48 6.46
N VAL A 172 -6.94 -43.12 6.80
CA VAL A 172 -7.30 -42.65 8.15
C VAL A 172 -8.24 -43.56 8.93
N GLY A 173 -8.78 -44.60 8.29
CA GLY A 173 -9.77 -45.55 8.83
C GLY A 173 -11.22 -45.07 8.70
N HIS A 174 -12.17 -46.01 8.79
CA HIS A 174 -13.62 -45.81 8.55
C HIS A 174 -14.25 -44.64 9.29
N SER A 175 -14.09 -44.60 10.62
CA SER A 175 -14.71 -43.55 11.46
C SER A 175 -14.20 -42.14 11.09
N LEU A 176 -12.89 -41.98 10.89
CA LEU A 176 -12.32 -40.68 10.56
C LEU A 176 -12.57 -40.29 9.09
N ALA A 177 -12.59 -41.24 8.16
CA ALA A 177 -12.93 -40.98 6.77
C ALA A 177 -14.35 -40.44 6.62
N GLN A 178 -15.31 -41.02 7.35
CA GLN A 178 -16.69 -40.51 7.40
C GLN A 178 -16.74 -39.10 7.99
N GLN A 179 -16.00 -38.83 9.07
CA GLN A 179 -15.93 -37.49 9.67
C GLN A 179 -15.36 -36.44 8.72
N ILE A 180 -14.26 -36.76 8.02
CA ILE A 180 -13.63 -35.86 7.04
C ILE A 180 -14.57 -35.59 5.87
N HIS A 181 -15.17 -36.63 5.28
CA HIS A 181 -16.10 -36.47 4.17
C HIS A 181 -17.35 -35.67 4.58
N THR A 182 -17.88 -35.94 5.77
CA THR A 182 -19.00 -35.19 6.35
C THR A 182 -18.62 -33.73 6.59
N PHE A 183 -17.41 -33.45 7.07
CA PHE A 183 -16.91 -32.07 7.26
C PHE A 183 -16.90 -31.26 5.94
N PHE A 184 -16.59 -31.90 4.81
CA PHE A 184 -16.58 -31.23 3.51
C PHE A 184 -17.94 -31.16 2.81
N THR A 185 -18.83 -32.13 3.04
CA THR A 185 -20.11 -32.27 2.33
C THR A 185 -21.33 -31.81 3.13
N GLN A 186 -21.20 -31.60 4.44
CA GLN A 186 -22.26 -30.97 5.23
C GLN A 186 -22.45 -29.52 4.77
N THR A 187 -23.51 -29.33 4.00
CA THR A 187 -24.11 -28.02 3.80
C THR A 187 -24.81 -27.62 5.10
N LYS A 188 -24.46 -26.44 5.62
CA LYS A 188 -25.21 -25.79 6.69
C LYS A 188 -26.58 -25.34 6.20
#